data_AF-A0A3M1C050-F1
#
_entry.id   AF-A0A3M1C050-F1
#
_cell.length_a   1.000
_cell.length_b   1.000
_cell.length_c   1.000
_cell.angle_alpha   90.00
_cell.angle_beta   90.00
_cell.angle_gamma   90.00
#
_symmetry.space_group_name_H-M   'P 1'
#
loop_
_entity.id
_entity.type
_entity.pdbx_description
1 polymer ?
#
loop_
_entity_poly.entity_id
_entity_poly.type
_entity_poly.pdbx_seq_one_letter_code
_entity_poly.pdbx_strand_id
1 'polypeptide(L)' 'ERPGRVWTRAQLLDRVWGQAADVDTRTVDVHIGRLRKALRQSGADDPVRTVRGAGYALG' A
#
# COMPACT_ATOMS: atom_id res chain seq x y z
N GLU A 1 -1.03 -6.00 15.36
CA GLU A 1 -0.77 -6.19 13.92
C GLU A 1 0.37 -7.18 13.73
N ARG A 2 0.48 -7.90 12.60
CA ARG A 2 1.58 -8.85 12.36
C ARG A 2 2.72 -8.12 11.63
N PRO A 3 3.77 -7.61 12.32
CA PRO A 3 4.90 -6.98 11.64
C PRO A 3 5.51 -7.97 10.63
N GLY A 4 5.74 -7.49 9.40
CA GLY A 4 6.27 -8.31 8.31
C GLY A 4 5.25 -9.06 7.46
N ARG A 5 3.94 -9.00 7.75
CA ARG A 5 2.92 -9.58 6.85
C ARG A 5 2.91 -8.82 5.52
N VAL A 6 3.10 -9.56 4.44
CA VAL A 6 2.94 -9.04 3.07
C VAL A 6 1.47 -9.11 2.69
N TRP A 7 0.94 -7.99 2.20
CA TRP A 7 -0.37 -7.88 1.59
C TRP A 7 -0.22 -7.71 0.09
N THR A 8 -0.95 -8.52 -0.67
CA THR A 8 -1.01 -8.35 -2.12
C THR A 8 -1.78 -7.07 -2.49
N ARG A 9 -1.55 -6.55 -3.70
CA ARG A 9 -2.30 -5.38 -4.18
C ARG A 9 -3.81 -5.64 -4.21
N ALA A 10 -4.23 -6.82 -4.66
CA ALA A 10 -5.63 -7.21 -4.66
C ALA A 10 -6.22 -7.19 -3.24
N GLN A 11 -5.54 -7.79 -2.26
CA GLN A 11 -6.00 -7.77 -0.86
C GLN A 11 -6.10 -6.35 -0.27
N LEU A 12 -5.17 -5.46 -0.61
CA LEU A 12 -5.23 -4.06 -0.17
C LEU A 12 -6.35 -3.30 -0.87
N LEU A 13 -6.54 -3.53 -2.16
CA LEU A 13 -7.62 -2.96 -2.95
C LEU A 13 -8.98 -3.35 -2.35
N ASP A 14 -9.19 -4.64 -2.17
CA ASP A 14 -10.42 -5.23 -1.64
C ASP A 14 -10.76 -4.71 -0.23
N ARG A 15 -9.74 -4.48 0.60
CA ARG A 15 -9.93 -4.04 1.99
C ARG A 15 -10.24 -2.54 2.10
N VAL A 16 -9.73 -1.72 1.18
CA VAL A 16 -9.85 -0.25 1.24
C VAL A 16 -11.03 0.24 0.39
N TRP A 17 -11.24 -0.34 -0.79
CA TRP A 17 -12.28 0.08 -1.74
C TRP A 17 -13.44 -0.92 -1.85
N GLY A 18 -13.27 -2.16 -1.40
CA GLY A 18 -14.31 -3.20 -1.46
C GLY A 18 -14.29 -4.00 -2.77
N GLN A 19 -14.96 -5.16 -2.75
CA GLN A 19 -15.01 -6.13 -3.87
C GLN A 19 -15.78 -5.62 -5.11
N ALA A 20 -16.65 -4.61 -4.94
CA ALA A 20 -17.46 -4.05 -6.02
C ALA A 20 -16.79 -2.85 -6.73
N ALA A 21 -15.58 -2.49 -6.30
CA ALA A 21 -14.85 -1.38 -6.88
C ALA A 21 -14.26 -1.83 -8.22
N ASP A 22 -14.72 -1.24 -9.33
CA ASP A 22 -14.17 -1.45 -10.68
C ASP A 22 -12.83 -0.71 -10.83
N VAL A 23 -11.91 -1.02 -9.92
CA VAL A 23 -10.71 -0.23 -9.65
C VAL A 23 -9.50 -1.14 -9.78
N ASP A 24 -8.52 -0.73 -10.58
CA ASP A 24 -7.32 -1.55 -10.82
C ASP A 24 -6.39 -1.56 -9.59
N THR A 25 -5.67 -2.67 -9.39
CA THR A 25 -4.57 -2.80 -8.42
C THR A 25 -3.51 -1.70 -8.49
N ARG A 26 -3.31 -1.04 -9.63
CA ARG A 26 -2.47 0.15 -9.83
C ARG A 26 -2.91 1.33 -8.97
N THR A 27 -4.17 1.39 -8.59
CA THR A 27 -4.68 2.39 -7.65
C THR A 27 -3.98 2.29 -6.31
N VAL A 28 -3.66 1.07 -5.85
CA VAL A 28 -2.87 0.85 -4.63
C VAL A 28 -1.50 1.52 -4.77
N ASP A 29 -0.81 1.29 -5.88
CA ASP A 29 0.53 1.86 -6.12
C ASP A 29 0.52 3.39 -6.13
N VAL A 30 -0.50 4.01 -6.74
CA VAL A 30 -0.69 5.47 -6.75
C VAL A 30 -0.88 6.00 -5.34
N HIS A 31 -1.70 5.33 -4.52
CA HIS A 31 -1.98 5.76 -3.15
C HIS A 31 -0.75 5.59 -2.24
N ILE A 32 0.01 4.51 -2.40
CA ILE A 32 1.30 4.33 -1.71
C ILE A 32 2.30 5.44 -2.12
N GLY A 33 2.38 5.78 -3.41
CA GLY A 33 3.23 6.88 -3.88
C GLY A 33 2.85 8.23 -3.27
N ARG A 34 1.55 8.53 -3.19
CA ARG A 34 1.02 9.75 -2.54
C ARG A 34 1.32 9.77 -1.04
N LEU A 35 1.11 8.65 -0.35
CA LEU A 35 1.44 8.50 1.07
C LEU A 35 2.92 8.78 1.32
N ARG A 36 3.81 8.15 0.57
CA ARG A 36 5.26 8.39 0.67
C ARG A 36 5.65 9.84 0.42
N LYS A 37 5.02 10.49 -0.56
CA LYS A 37 5.25 11.92 -0.82
C LYS A 37 4.83 12.77 0.37
N ALA A 38 3.65 12.51 0.95
CA ALA A 38 3.17 13.24 2.12
C ALA A 38 4.09 13.05 3.34
N LEU A 39 4.51 11.81 3.62
CA LEU A 39 5.45 11.50 4.71
C LEU A 39 6.79 12.22 4.54
N ARG A 40 7.36 12.19 3.32
CA ARG A 40 8.59 12.92 3.03
C ARG A 40 8.44 14.43 3.23
N GLN A 41 7.30 15.00 2.87
CA GLN A 41 7.02 16.43 3.06
C GLN A 41 6.88 16.80 4.53
N SER A 42 6.42 15.88 5.39
CA SER A 42 6.34 16.08 6.84
C SER A 42 7.62 15.71 7.60
N GLY A 43 8.67 15.25 6.90
CA GLY A 43 9.90 14.76 7.54
C GLY A 43 9.72 13.44 8.30
N ALA A 44 8.66 12.68 8.01
CA ALA A 44 8.40 11.38 8.61
C ALA A 44 9.08 10.27 7.81
N ASP A 45 9.47 9.21 8.50
CA ASP A 45 9.99 7.99 7.87
C ASP A 45 8.90 7.28 7.05
N ASP A 46 9.33 6.47 6.08
CA ASP A 46 8.45 5.63 5.27
C ASP A 46 8.29 4.24 5.94
N PRO A 47 7.12 3.93 6.54
CA PRO A 47 6.89 2.64 7.19
C PRO A 47 6.51 1.55 6.18
N VAL A 48 6.36 1.86 4.90
CA VAL A 48 5.86 0.93 3.88
C VAL A 48 7.02 0.32 3.09
N ARG A 49 7.19 -0.99 3.25
CA ARG A 49 8.14 -1.78 2.47
C ARG A 49 7.51 -2.32 1.20
N THR A 50 8.18 -2.11 0.07
CA THR A 50 7.80 -2.72 -1.22
C THR A 50 8.38 -4.15 -1.29
N VAL A 51 7.52 -5.15 -1.48
CA VAL A 51 7.93 -6.53 -1.76
C VAL A 51 7.69 -6.81 -3.24
N ARG A 52 8.75 -6.76 -4.05
CA ARG A 52 8.68 -6.88 -5.51
C ARG A 52 7.96 -8.17 -5.91
N GLY A 53 6.99 -8.06 -6.81
CA GLY A 53 6.16 -9.19 -7.26
C GLY A 53 5.05 -9.62 -6.30
N ALA A 54 5.11 -9.26 -5.02
CA ALA A 54 4.14 -9.68 -4.01
C ALA A 54 3.17 -8.57 -3.59
N GLY A 55 3.67 -7.38 -3.27
CA GLY A 55 2.84 -6.26 -2.76
C GLY A 55 3.56 -5.42 -1.72
N TYR A 56 2.90 -5.15 -0.59
CA TYR A 56 3.37 -4.22 0.43
C TYR A 56 3.31 -4.82 1.84
N ALA A 57 4.24 -4.39 2.69
CA ALA A 57 4.23 -4.73 4.11
C ALA A 57 4.50 -3.46 4.93
N LEU A 58 4.06 -3.48 6.19
CA LEU A 58 4.49 -2.52 7.19
C LEU A 58 5.78 -3.05 7.85
N GLY A 59 6.77 -2.19 8.01
CA GLY A 59 8.04 -2.48 8.69
C GLY A 59 9.28 -2.08 7.91
#